data_AF-A0A1G0YMW0-F1
#
_entry.id   AF-A0A1G0YMW0-F1
#
_cell.length_a   1.000
_cell.length_b   1.000
_cell.length_c   1.000
_cell.angle_alpha   90.00
_cell.angle_beta   90.00
_cell.angle_gamma   90.00
#
_symmetry.space_group_name_H-M   'P 1'
#
loop_
_entity.id
_entity.type
_entity.pdbx_description
1 polymer ?
#
loop_
_entity_poly.entity_id
_entity_poly.type
_entity_poly.pdbx_seq_one_letter_code
_entity_poly.pdbx_strand_id
1 'polypeptide(L)'
;MFLAFIFFVVAMIGPGLLHDNAQPANQKNVALMKQVKPTEAESNPLAKFVNRQEAPWLLVISALFAAYLLTPNPFIARVTLPLFDLMAPLLFSILAYVRLVRAMRQGAARLPWLEGQALDALVWLGATLLLIVAALAINVMRQRFKWRKIKWDIVSPTIKDHSFRSLLLNLYPLFYKPNTYRICPEGLLISGVHYLMPIPISAIESVRQEKKVKTEMLITENAYLATSTKSLIRLTIKGFHKPLYFSPKKYSAFLMYIRIVRSQRKKAA
;
A
#
# COMPACT_ATOMS: atom_id res chain seq x y z
N MET A 1 -5.98 0.72 0.03
CA MET A 1 -7.46 0.79 -0.14
C MET A 1 -8.05 2.19 0.01
N PHE A 2 -8.16 2.81 1.19
CA PHE A 2 -8.91 4.09 1.33
C PHE A 2 -8.41 5.24 0.44
N LEU A 3 -7.10 5.48 0.38
CA LEU A 3 -6.51 6.48 -0.53
C LEU A 3 -6.74 6.17 -2.01
N ALA A 4 -6.63 4.89 -2.40
CA ALA A 4 -6.91 4.46 -3.76
C ALA A 4 -8.38 4.69 -4.12
N PHE A 5 -9.30 4.46 -3.18
CA PHE A 5 -10.72 4.76 -3.33
C PHE A 5 -10.97 6.28 -3.46
N ILE A 6 -10.31 7.12 -2.67
CA ILE A 6 -10.42 8.58 -2.81
C ILE A 6 -10.00 9.01 -4.22
N PHE A 7 -8.82 8.59 -4.68
CA PHE A 7 -8.36 8.95 -6.02
C PHE A 7 -9.22 8.34 -7.14
N PHE A 8 -9.77 7.15 -6.92
CA PHE A 8 -10.78 6.56 -7.80
C PHE A 8 -12.03 7.45 -7.89
N VAL A 9 -12.59 7.88 -6.76
CA VAL A 9 -13.77 8.78 -6.72
C VAL A 9 -13.46 10.12 -7.38
N VAL A 10 -12.28 10.71 -7.12
CA VAL A 10 -11.86 11.97 -7.74
C VAL A 10 -11.70 11.79 -9.26
N ALA A 11 -11.14 10.68 -9.73
CA ALA A 11 -11.02 10.38 -11.16
C ALA A 11 -12.38 10.14 -11.84
N MET A 12 -13.36 9.63 -11.11
CA MET A 12 -14.71 9.34 -11.61
C MET A 12 -15.60 10.59 -11.65
N ILE A 13 -15.59 11.41 -10.60
CA ILE A 13 -16.59 12.46 -10.36
C ILE A 13 -16.02 13.88 -10.51
N GLY A 14 -14.73 14.06 -10.21
CA GLY A 14 -14.05 15.37 -10.22
C GLY A 14 -14.24 16.16 -11.53
N PRO A 15 -14.06 15.56 -12.72
CA PRO A 15 -14.21 16.25 -14.00
C PRO A 15 -15.54 16.97 -14.21
N GLY A 16 -16.68 16.39 -13.85
CA GLY A 16 -17.96 17.09 -14.08
C GLY A 16 -18.49 17.88 -12.89
N LEU A 17 -17.95 17.69 -11.67
CA LEU A 17 -18.08 18.74 -10.64
C LEU A 17 -17.42 20.06 -11.10
N LEU A 18 -16.36 19.99 -11.89
CA LEU A 18 -15.74 21.19 -12.49
C LEU A 18 -16.56 21.74 -13.67
N HIS A 19 -17.33 20.93 -14.38
CA HIS A 19 -18.20 21.40 -15.47
C HIS A 19 -19.48 22.05 -14.92
N ASP A 20 -20.10 21.49 -13.89
CA ASP A 20 -21.32 22.05 -13.28
C ASP A 20 -21.06 23.40 -12.62
N ASN A 21 -19.87 23.57 -12.03
CA ASN A 21 -19.43 24.84 -11.44
C ASN A 21 -18.89 25.84 -12.47
N ALA A 22 -18.73 25.46 -13.74
CA ALA A 22 -18.26 26.33 -14.82
C ALA A 22 -19.37 27.12 -15.51
N GLN A 23 -20.62 27.08 -15.02
CA GLN A 23 -21.71 27.85 -15.62
C GLN A 23 -21.32 29.33 -15.70
N PRO A 24 -21.17 29.90 -16.91
CA PRO A 24 -20.95 31.33 -17.04
C PRO A 24 -22.19 32.04 -16.48
N ALA A 25 -21.98 33.10 -15.70
CA ALA A 25 -23.05 33.93 -15.14
C ALA A 25 -24.09 34.39 -16.20
N ASN A 26 -23.72 34.36 -17.49
CA ASN A 26 -24.62 34.64 -18.62
C ASN A 26 -25.69 33.57 -18.90
N GLN A 27 -25.55 32.31 -18.47
CA GLN A 27 -26.58 31.28 -18.72
C GLN A 27 -27.72 31.30 -17.69
N LYS A 28 -27.50 31.84 -16.48
CA LYS A 28 -28.60 32.07 -15.52
C LYS A 28 -29.65 33.05 -16.07
N ASN A 29 -29.23 34.00 -16.91
CA ASN A 29 -30.14 34.97 -17.52
C ASN A 29 -30.91 34.38 -18.73
N VAL A 30 -30.36 33.36 -19.41
CA VAL A 30 -31.05 32.67 -20.52
C VAL A 30 -32.02 31.60 -20.00
N ALA A 31 -31.73 30.98 -18.85
CA ALA A 31 -32.62 30.00 -18.21
C ALA A 31 -33.94 30.63 -17.70
N LEU A 32 -33.96 31.92 -17.41
CA LEU A 32 -35.18 32.67 -17.04
C LEU A 32 -36.14 32.92 -18.21
N MET A 33 -35.71 32.73 -19.47
CA MET A 33 -36.56 32.93 -20.66
C MET A 33 -37.04 31.63 -21.34
N LYS A 34 -36.62 30.45 -20.88
CA LYS A 34 -37.13 29.16 -21.37
C LYS A 34 -37.87 28.39 -20.26
N GLN A 35 -39.02 28.92 -19.83
CA GLN A 35 -40.06 28.10 -19.22
C GLN A 35 -40.74 27.26 -20.30
N VAL A 36 -40.10 26.15 -20.69
CA VAL A 36 -40.80 25.03 -21.33
C VAL A 36 -40.68 23.86 -20.35
N LYS A 37 -41.83 23.32 -19.95
CA LYS A 37 -42.00 22.25 -18.96
C LYS A 37 -40.90 21.18 -19.06
N PRO A 38 -40.12 20.93 -18.00
CA PRO A 38 -39.22 19.79 -17.98
C PRO A 38 -40.05 18.52 -17.76
N THR A 39 -40.02 17.63 -18.75
CA THR A 39 -40.49 16.24 -18.60
C THR A 39 -39.61 15.56 -17.53
N GLU A 40 -40.23 14.91 -16.55
CA GLU A 40 -39.63 14.34 -15.32
C GLU A 40 -38.57 13.23 -15.52
N ALA A 41 -38.03 13.04 -16.73
CA ALA A 41 -36.97 12.07 -17.00
C ALA A 41 -35.53 12.65 -16.94
N GLU A 42 -35.36 13.96 -16.76
CA GLU A 42 -34.05 14.64 -16.78
C GLU A 42 -33.40 14.91 -15.41
N SER A 43 -34.00 14.44 -14.31
CA SER A 43 -33.56 14.76 -12.94
C SER A 43 -32.43 13.88 -12.41
N ASN A 44 -31.85 12.99 -13.22
CA ASN A 44 -30.73 12.17 -12.79
C ASN A 44 -29.40 12.84 -13.22
N PRO A 45 -28.67 13.54 -12.33
CA PRO A 45 -27.40 14.19 -12.67
C PRO A 45 -26.36 13.18 -13.18
N LEU A 46 -26.51 11.89 -12.86
CA LEU A 46 -25.71 10.80 -13.43
C LEU A 46 -25.97 10.55 -14.93
N ALA A 47 -27.19 10.78 -15.42
CA ALA A 47 -27.57 10.48 -16.81
C ALA A 47 -27.09 11.55 -17.80
N LYS A 48 -27.02 12.83 -17.40
CA LYS A 48 -26.40 13.91 -18.19
C LYS A 48 -24.86 13.78 -18.27
N PHE A 49 -24.26 13.03 -17.35
CA PHE A 49 -22.81 12.89 -17.20
C PHE A 49 -22.19 11.81 -18.08
N VAL A 50 -22.99 10.86 -18.58
CA VAL A 50 -22.54 9.85 -19.54
C VAL A 50 -22.45 10.51 -20.92
N ASN A 51 -21.57 11.50 -21.04
CA ASN A 51 -21.12 11.99 -22.33
C ASN A 51 -20.45 10.79 -23.04
N ARG A 52 -20.80 10.50 -24.30
CA ARG A 52 -20.30 9.31 -25.04
C ARG A 52 -18.76 9.17 -25.02
N GLN A 53 -18.03 10.26 -24.83
CA GLN A 53 -16.57 10.29 -24.73
C GLN A 53 -15.99 9.98 -23.33
N GLU A 54 -16.79 10.13 -22.27
CA GLU A 54 -16.37 9.93 -20.87
C GLU A 54 -16.68 8.50 -20.37
N ALA A 55 -17.71 7.86 -20.94
CA ALA A 55 -18.16 6.51 -20.61
C ALA A 55 -17.07 5.40 -20.68
N PRO A 56 -16.19 5.35 -21.70
CA PRO A 56 -15.16 4.31 -21.77
C PRO A 56 -14.12 4.45 -20.65
N TRP A 57 -13.80 5.68 -20.23
CA TRP A 57 -12.85 5.91 -19.13
C TRP A 57 -13.42 5.50 -17.78
N LEU A 58 -14.72 5.73 -17.55
CA LEU A 58 -15.41 5.26 -16.34
C LEU A 58 -15.37 3.73 -16.24
N LEU A 59 -15.57 3.02 -17.36
CA LEU A 59 -15.46 1.57 -17.43
C LEU A 59 -14.04 1.08 -17.15
N VAL A 60 -13.01 1.69 -17.78
CA VAL A 60 -11.60 1.32 -17.57
C VAL A 60 -11.15 1.55 -16.13
N ILE A 61 -11.49 2.70 -15.53
CA ILE A 61 -11.12 3.03 -14.15
C ILE A 61 -11.84 2.10 -13.16
N SER A 62 -13.12 1.81 -13.40
CA SER A 62 -13.90 0.87 -12.59
C SER A 62 -13.38 -0.56 -12.69
N ALA A 63 -13.01 -1.01 -13.90
CA ALA A 63 -12.40 -2.33 -14.11
C ALA A 63 -11.03 -2.43 -13.43
N LEU A 64 -10.19 -1.39 -13.51
CA LEU A 64 -8.90 -1.32 -12.80
C LEU A 64 -9.08 -1.35 -11.29
N PHE A 65 -10.10 -0.66 -10.75
CA PHE A 65 -10.40 -0.68 -9.32
C PHE A 65 -10.94 -2.03 -8.87
N ALA A 66 -11.83 -2.64 -9.65
CA ALA A 66 -12.31 -4.01 -9.41
C ALA A 66 -11.14 -5.01 -9.45
N ALA A 67 -10.23 -4.91 -10.42
CA ALA A 67 -9.03 -5.74 -10.49
C ALA A 67 -8.13 -5.52 -9.26
N TYR A 68 -7.95 -4.28 -8.80
CA TYR A 68 -7.23 -3.98 -7.56
C TYR A 68 -7.89 -4.65 -6.33
N LEU A 69 -9.22 -4.61 -6.23
CA LEU A 69 -9.96 -5.25 -5.13
C LEU A 69 -9.90 -6.79 -5.18
N LEU A 70 -9.94 -7.36 -6.37
CA LEU A 70 -9.93 -8.82 -6.60
C LEU A 70 -8.53 -9.41 -6.56
N THR A 71 -7.47 -8.59 -6.62
CA THR A 71 -6.09 -9.07 -6.50
C THR A 71 -5.90 -9.59 -5.07
N PRO A 72 -5.75 -10.91 -4.86
CA PRO A 72 -5.59 -11.44 -3.53
C PRO A 72 -4.32 -10.83 -2.94
N ASN A 73 -4.39 -10.24 -1.75
CA ASN A 73 -3.20 -9.80 -1.04
C ASN A 73 -2.61 -11.04 -0.35
N PRO A 74 -1.53 -11.67 -0.86
CA PRO A 74 -1.04 -12.93 -0.29
C PRO A 74 -0.36 -12.74 1.08
N PHE A 75 -0.38 -11.52 1.64
CA PHE A 75 0.33 -11.14 2.86
C PHE A 75 -0.60 -10.70 4.00
N ILE A 76 -1.71 -11.41 4.20
CA ILE A 76 -2.81 -11.11 5.14
C ILE A 76 -2.35 -10.87 6.61
N ALA A 77 -1.14 -11.30 7.00
CA ALA A 77 -0.59 -11.10 8.34
C ALA A 77 0.31 -9.84 8.53
N ARG A 78 0.45 -8.98 7.52
CA ARG A 78 1.34 -7.81 7.58
C ARG A 78 0.58 -6.50 7.76
N VAL A 79 1.03 -5.66 8.70
CA VAL A 79 0.72 -4.21 8.72
C VAL A 79 1.73 -3.50 7.81
N THR A 80 1.78 -3.92 6.56
CA THR A 80 2.64 -3.34 5.52
C THR A 80 1.81 -3.18 4.26
N LEU A 81 1.96 -2.08 3.53
CA LEU A 81 1.49 -2.05 2.14
C LEU A 81 2.48 -2.86 1.29
N PRO A 82 2.11 -4.00 0.68
CA PRO A 82 2.86 -4.54 -0.44
C PRO A 82 3.03 -3.46 -1.51
N LEU A 83 4.06 -3.55 -2.36
CA LEU A 83 4.32 -2.59 -3.44
C LEU A 83 3.04 -2.27 -4.23
N PHE A 84 2.25 -3.29 -4.52
CA PHE A 84 1.00 -3.17 -5.25
C PHE A 84 -0.01 -2.23 -4.57
N ASP A 85 -0.11 -2.28 -3.25
CA ASP A 85 -0.97 -1.37 -2.48
C ASP A 85 -0.44 0.08 -2.47
N LEU A 86 0.87 0.28 -2.69
CA LEU A 86 1.48 1.60 -2.83
C LEU A 86 1.35 2.14 -4.27
N MET A 87 1.42 1.28 -5.28
CA MET A 87 1.29 1.67 -6.69
C MET A 87 -0.15 1.97 -7.09
N ALA A 88 -1.14 1.26 -6.55
CA ALA A 88 -2.54 1.49 -6.86
C ALA A 88 -2.99 2.96 -6.62
N PRO A 89 -2.81 3.58 -5.43
CA PRO A 89 -3.18 4.98 -5.22
C PRO A 89 -2.39 5.96 -6.10
N LEU A 90 -1.15 5.65 -6.47
CA LEU A 90 -0.38 6.45 -7.43
C LEU A 90 -1.00 6.38 -8.83
N LEU A 91 -1.34 5.17 -9.29
CA LEU A 91 -1.97 4.95 -10.59
C LEU A 91 -3.31 5.70 -10.68
N PHE A 92 -4.17 5.55 -9.67
CA PHE A 92 -5.45 6.27 -9.63
C PHE A 92 -5.28 7.78 -9.50
N SER A 93 -4.25 8.24 -8.79
CA SER A 93 -3.91 9.66 -8.69
C SER A 93 -3.47 10.25 -10.04
N ILE A 94 -2.66 9.52 -10.82
CA ILE A 94 -2.27 9.92 -12.19
C ILE A 94 -3.51 9.99 -13.09
N LEU A 95 -4.37 8.97 -13.04
CA LEU A 95 -5.61 8.94 -13.81
C LEU A 95 -6.52 10.11 -13.46
N ALA A 96 -6.65 10.44 -12.16
CA ALA A 96 -7.39 11.61 -11.70
C ALA A 96 -6.81 12.91 -12.26
N TYR A 97 -5.49 13.10 -12.17
CA TYR A 97 -4.80 14.28 -12.70
C TYR A 97 -5.04 14.47 -14.19
N VAL A 98 -4.84 13.42 -15.01
CA VAL A 98 -5.01 13.48 -16.47
C VAL A 98 -6.45 13.88 -16.82
N ARG A 99 -7.44 13.33 -16.11
CA ARG A 99 -8.84 13.66 -16.36
C ARG A 99 -9.21 15.08 -15.96
N LEU A 100 -8.72 15.56 -14.82
CA LEU A 100 -8.94 16.94 -14.38
C LEU A 100 -8.33 17.94 -15.37
N VAL A 101 -7.09 17.72 -15.82
CA VAL A 101 -6.43 18.58 -16.82
C VAL A 101 -7.17 18.56 -18.15
N ARG A 102 -7.63 17.39 -18.61
CA ARG A 102 -8.44 17.28 -19.84
C ARG A 102 -9.75 18.05 -19.73
N ALA A 103 -10.46 17.94 -18.61
CA ALA A 103 -11.70 18.67 -18.36
C ALA A 103 -11.48 20.19 -18.39
N MET A 104 -10.42 20.69 -17.73
CA MET A 104 -10.09 22.12 -17.76
C MET A 104 -9.74 22.62 -19.17
N ARG A 105 -9.01 21.83 -19.97
CA ARG A 105 -8.70 22.17 -21.37
C ARG A 105 -9.94 22.19 -22.27
N GLN A 106 -10.99 21.47 -21.90
CA GLN A 106 -12.27 21.41 -22.62
C GLN A 106 -13.25 22.52 -22.17
N GLY A 107 -12.82 23.46 -21.33
CA GLY A 107 -13.61 24.63 -20.92
C GLY A 107 -14.28 24.52 -19.56
N ALA A 108 -13.98 23.50 -18.75
CA ALA A 108 -14.42 23.43 -17.36
C ALA A 108 -13.75 24.52 -16.48
N ALA A 109 -14.24 24.70 -15.27
CA ALA A 109 -13.75 25.71 -14.33
C ALA A 109 -12.23 25.58 -14.14
N ARG A 110 -11.50 26.68 -14.34
CA ARG A 110 -10.04 26.71 -14.20
C ARG A 110 -9.68 26.60 -12.72
N LEU A 111 -8.89 25.59 -12.35
CA LEU A 111 -8.26 25.51 -11.05
C LEU A 111 -6.96 26.33 -11.10
N PRO A 112 -6.80 27.39 -10.28
CA PRO A 112 -5.66 28.31 -10.37
C PRO A 112 -4.31 27.66 -10.00
N TRP A 113 -4.33 26.46 -9.43
CA TRP A 113 -3.16 25.69 -9.01
C TRP A 113 -2.87 24.49 -9.92
N LEU A 114 -3.62 24.33 -11.01
CA LEU A 114 -3.51 23.18 -11.92
C LEU A 114 -3.59 23.67 -13.38
N GLU A 115 -2.48 24.20 -13.90
CA GLU A 115 -2.39 24.73 -15.26
C GLU A 115 -2.12 23.62 -16.30
N GLY A 116 -1.78 22.42 -15.84
CA GLY A 116 -1.51 21.25 -16.66
C GLY A 116 -0.08 21.25 -17.22
N GLN A 117 0.84 21.96 -16.55
CA GLN A 117 2.26 21.95 -16.86
C GLN A 117 2.93 20.68 -16.31
N ALA A 118 4.15 20.38 -16.80
CA ALA A 118 4.92 19.23 -16.30
C ALA A 118 5.27 19.36 -14.81
N LEU A 119 5.45 20.59 -14.32
CA LEU A 119 5.74 20.86 -12.91
C LEU A 119 4.52 20.54 -12.02
N ASP A 120 3.31 20.84 -12.47
CA ASP A 120 2.08 20.52 -11.75
C ASP A 120 1.91 19.02 -11.56
N ALA A 121 2.25 18.22 -12.58
CA ALA A 121 2.24 16.76 -12.49
C ALA A 121 3.24 16.25 -11.45
N LEU A 122 4.45 16.84 -11.37
CA LEU A 122 5.45 16.48 -10.37
C LEU A 122 5.00 16.85 -8.95
N VAL A 123 4.43 18.04 -8.77
CA VAL A 123 3.89 18.50 -7.48
C VAL A 123 2.73 17.59 -7.05
N TRP A 124 1.83 17.24 -7.96
CA TRP A 124 0.71 16.34 -7.71
C TRP A 124 1.16 14.93 -7.29
N LEU A 125 2.13 14.37 -8.01
CA LEU A 125 2.74 13.08 -7.67
C LEU A 125 3.47 13.14 -6.33
N GLY A 126 4.23 14.20 -6.07
CA GLY A 126 4.92 14.43 -4.81
C GLY A 126 3.96 14.50 -3.63
N ALA A 127 2.88 15.28 -3.77
CA ALA A 127 1.83 15.40 -2.76
C ALA A 127 1.12 14.05 -2.51
N THR A 128 0.83 13.31 -3.58
CA THR A 128 0.24 11.96 -3.49
C THR A 128 1.15 11.00 -2.74
N LEU A 129 2.43 10.96 -3.08
CA LEU A 129 3.43 10.14 -2.38
C LEU A 129 3.50 10.49 -0.90
N LEU A 130 3.49 11.79 -0.58
CA LEU A 130 3.54 12.27 0.81
C LEU A 130 2.30 11.81 1.59
N LEU A 131 1.11 11.89 1.01
CA LEU A 131 -0.14 11.39 1.61
C LEU A 131 -0.09 9.87 1.84
N ILE A 132 0.43 9.10 0.89
CA ILE A 132 0.58 7.65 1.03
C ILE A 132 1.53 7.32 2.18
N VAL A 133 2.69 7.99 2.24
CA VAL A 133 3.69 7.79 3.30
C VAL A 133 3.13 8.20 4.66
N ALA A 134 2.40 9.32 4.74
CA ALA A 134 1.78 9.80 5.98
C ALA A 134 0.71 8.83 6.49
N ALA A 135 -0.20 8.37 5.61
CA ALA A 135 -1.23 7.39 5.98
C ALA A 135 -0.62 6.07 6.46
N LEU A 136 0.47 5.63 5.81
CA LEU A 136 1.21 4.45 6.23
C LEU A 136 1.87 4.65 7.60
N ALA A 137 2.51 5.80 7.83
CA ALA A 137 3.10 6.15 9.11
C ALA A 137 2.04 6.17 10.23
N ILE A 138 0.86 6.73 9.98
CA ILE A 138 -0.26 6.77 10.94
C ILE A 138 -0.76 5.35 11.26
N ASN A 139 -0.96 4.50 10.25
CA ASN A 139 -1.44 3.13 10.46
C ASN A 139 -0.41 2.30 11.26
N VAL A 140 0.87 2.39 10.89
CA VAL A 140 1.97 1.76 11.60
C VAL A 140 2.01 2.26 13.05
N MET A 141 1.91 3.57 13.27
CA MET A 141 1.88 4.18 14.60
C MET A 141 0.71 3.65 15.44
N ARG A 142 -0.51 3.64 14.89
CA ARG A 142 -1.70 3.07 15.53
C ARG A 142 -1.49 1.61 15.96
N GLN A 143 -0.88 0.80 15.12
CA GLN A 143 -0.62 -0.60 15.43
C GLN A 143 0.52 -0.76 16.46
N ARG A 144 1.55 0.09 16.44
CA ARG A 144 2.57 0.13 17.51
C ARG A 144 1.97 0.37 18.89
N PHE A 145 0.94 1.20 19.00
CA PHE A 145 0.26 1.43 20.28
C PHE A 145 -0.36 0.16 20.85
N LYS A 146 -0.90 -0.74 20.01
CA LYS A 146 -1.44 -2.03 20.47
C LYS A 146 -0.35 -2.92 21.08
N TRP A 147 0.83 -2.93 20.47
CA TRP A 147 1.96 -3.77 20.89
C TRP A 147 2.84 -3.17 21.99
N ARG A 148 2.54 -1.94 22.42
CA ARG A 148 3.29 -1.25 23.49
C ARG A 148 3.15 -1.94 24.84
N LYS A 149 2.01 -2.61 25.10
CA LYS A 149 1.72 -3.26 26.38
C LYS A 149 2.34 -4.66 26.51
N ILE A 150 2.85 -5.23 25.43
CA ILE A 150 3.45 -6.58 25.43
C ILE A 150 4.86 -6.49 26.02
N LYS A 151 5.16 -7.35 26.99
CA LYS A 151 6.52 -7.54 27.51
C LYS A 151 7.31 -8.38 26.50
N TRP A 152 8.41 -7.82 26.01
CA TRP A 152 9.27 -8.47 25.02
C TRP A 152 10.51 -9.04 25.72
N ASP A 153 10.74 -10.34 25.57
CA ASP A 153 11.84 -11.04 26.23
C ASP A 153 13.18 -10.72 25.54
N ILE A 154 13.18 -10.68 24.20
CA ILE A 154 14.37 -10.28 23.45
C ILE A 154 14.00 -9.18 22.47
N VAL A 155 14.71 -8.06 22.58
CA VAL A 155 14.72 -6.99 21.58
C VAL A 155 16.10 -6.98 20.93
N SER A 156 16.12 -7.15 19.60
CA SER A 156 17.35 -7.08 18.82
C SER A 156 17.19 -6.11 17.66
N PRO A 157 18.12 -5.14 17.48
CA PRO A 157 18.17 -4.38 16.26
C PRO A 157 18.55 -5.27 15.08
N THR A 158 18.35 -4.75 13.89
CA THR A 158 18.79 -5.36 12.64
C THR A 158 20.27 -5.11 12.40
N ILE A 159 20.97 -6.07 11.80
CA ILE A 159 22.37 -5.91 11.40
C ILE A 159 22.46 -4.77 10.38
N LYS A 160 23.45 -3.88 10.50
CA LYS A 160 23.65 -2.78 9.54
C LYS A 160 24.81 -3.12 8.63
N ASP A 161 24.53 -3.69 7.47
CA ASP A 161 25.52 -4.02 6.44
C ASP A 161 25.01 -3.69 5.04
N HIS A 162 25.94 -3.63 4.08
CA HIS A 162 25.69 -3.20 2.70
C HIS A 162 24.92 -4.23 1.85
N SER A 163 24.78 -5.47 2.34
CA SER A 163 24.06 -6.55 1.65
C SER A 163 22.56 -6.31 1.51
N PHE A 164 21.99 -5.33 2.22
CA PHE A 164 20.57 -4.97 2.06
C PHE A 164 20.24 -4.57 0.62
N ARG A 165 21.14 -3.85 -0.07
CA ARG A 165 20.92 -3.47 -1.48
C ARG A 165 20.86 -4.68 -2.40
N SER A 166 21.76 -5.65 -2.19
CA SER A 166 21.76 -6.91 -2.92
C SER A 166 20.48 -7.73 -2.68
N LEU A 167 19.93 -7.69 -1.46
CA LEU A 167 18.65 -8.32 -1.14
C LEU A 167 17.45 -7.58 -1.76
N LEU A 168 17.50 -6.24 -1.81
CA LEU A 168 16.43 -5.39 -2.35
C LEU A 168 16.29 -5.51 -3.88
N LEU A 169 17.40 -5.65 -4.60
CA LEU A 169 17.40 -5.79 -6.07
C LEU A 169 16.75 -7.09 -6.56
N ASN A 170 16.60 -8.10 -5.69
CA ASN A 170 15.99 -9.40 -6.02
C ASN A 170 14.44 -9.38 -5.96
N LEU A 171 13.84 -8.19 -5.98
CA LEU A 171 12.46 -7.91 -6.42
C LEU A 171 11.29 -8.60 -5.69
N TYR A 172 11.44 -9.17 -4.49
CA TYR A 172 10.29 -9.63 -3.67
C TYR A 172 10.66 -9.81 -2.18
N PRO A 173 9.82 -9.46 -1.17
CA PRO A 173 8.73 -8.48 -1.09
C PRO A 173 9.15 -7.27 -0.22
N LEU A 174 10.40 -6.83 -0.30
CA LEU A 174 10.94 -5.76 0.54
C LEU A 174 11.06 -4.45 -0.21
N PHE A 175 10.14 -3.53 0.05
CA PHE A 175 10.42 -2.10 -0.15
C PHE A 175 11.06 -1.45 1.08
N TYR A 176 10.97 -2.08 2.27
CA TYR A 176 11.26 -1.42 3.54
C TYR A 176 12.26 -2.16 4.41
N LYS A 177 13.32 -1.46 4.83
CA LYS A 177 14.36 -2.00 5.72
C LYS A 177 13.85 -2.29 7.14
N PRO A 178 14.13 -3.48 7.72
CA PRO A 178 13.90 -3.77 9.14
C PRO A 178 14.74 -2.89 10.07
N ASN A 179 14.13 -2.45 11.17
CA ASN A 179 14.83 -1.73 12.22
C ASN A 179 15.07 -2.63 13.43
N THR A 180 14.01 -3.28 13.93
CA THR A 180 14.03 -4.02 15.19
C THR A 180 13.21 -5.30 15.10
N TYR A 181 13.72 -6.36 15.69
CA TYR A 181 13.05 -7.62 15.94
C TYR A 181 12.75 -7.73 17.43
N ARG A 182 11.53 -8.13 17.77
CA ARG A 182 11.11 -8.39 19.14
C ARG A 182 10.50 -9.77 19.22
N ILE A 183 10.72 -10.50 20.31
CA ILE A 183 10.16 -11.84 20.50
C ILE A 183 9.69 -12.05 21.94
N CYS A 184 8.62 -12.81 22.08
CA CYS A 184 8.00 -13.24 23.32
C CYS A 184 7.37 -14.64 23.13
N PRO A 185 6.81 -15.28 24.17
CA PRO A 185 6.23 -16.61 24.07
C PRO A 185 5.02 -16.69 23.11
N GLU A 186 4.34 -15.56 22.89
CA GLU A 186 3.20 -15.44 21.99
C GLU A 186 3.60 -15.34 20.52
N GLY A 187 4.71 -14.65 20.22
CA GLY A 187 5.07 -14.35 18.84
C GLY A 187 6.37 -13.59 18.64
N LEU A 188 6.69 -13.39 17.36
CA LEU A 188 7.72 -12.51 16.86
C LEU A 188 7.04 -11.24 16.31
N LEU A 189 7.60 -10.07 16.59
CA LEU A 189 7.24 -8.82 15.94
C LEU A 189 8.46 -8.25 15.21
N ILE A 190 8.33 -8.15 13.89
CA ILE A 190 9.32 -7.51 13.03
C ILE A 190 8.84 -6.08 12.77
N SER A 191 9.70 -5.09 13.04
CA SER A 191 9.35 -3.68 12.93
C SER A 191 10.37 -2.90 12.11
N GLY A 192 9.88 -2.15 11.12
CA GLY A 192 10.62 -1.08 10.44
C GLY A 192 9.89 0.26 10.53
N VAL A 193 10.38 1.26 9.79
CA VAL A 193 9.83 2.63 9.82
C VAL A 193 8.38 2.65 9.37
N HIS A 194 8.08 2.02 8.23
CA HIS A 194 6.77 2.04 7.57
C HIS A 194 6.10 0.67 7.55
N TYR A 195 6.52 -0.23 8.44
CA TYR A 195 6.12 -1.62 8.33
C TYR A 195 6.16 -2.31 9.70
N LEU A 196 5.15 -3.15 9.96
CA LEU A 196 5.09 -4.03 11.12
C LEU A 196 4.57 -5.41 10.68
N MET A 197 5.24 -6.48 11.11
CA MET A 197 4.86 -7.86 10.80
C MET A 197 4.85 -8.69 12.09
N PRO A 198 3.67 -8.89 12.70
CA PRO A 198 3.49 -9.86 13.76
C PRO A 198 3.47 -11.29 13.18
N ILE A 199 4.14 -12.22 13.83
CA ILE A 199 4.17 -13.64 13.45
C ILE A 199 3.92 -14.44 14.73
N PRO A 200 2.74 -15.04 14.91
CA PRO A 200 2.45 -15.84 16.10
C PRO A 200 3.33 -17.10 16.12
N ILE A 201 3.78 -17.53 17.30
CA ILE A 201 4.61 -18.74 17.42
C ILE A 201 3.89 -19.98 16.87
N SER A 202 2.56 -20.05 17.02
CA SER A 202 1.74 -21.16 16.50
C SER A 202 1.79 -21.29 14.97
N ALA A 203 2.05 -20.19 14.25
CA ALA A 203 2.19 -20.24 12.80
C ALA A 203 3.59 -20.67 12.37
N ILE A 204 4.60 -20.72 13.25
CA ILE A 204 5.96 -21.10 12.87
C ILE A 204 6.05 -22.64 12.80
N GLU A 205 6.33 -23.18 11.63
CA GLU A 205 6.48 -24.63 11.36
C GLU A 205 7.92 -25.11 11.53
N SER A 206 8.91 -24.35 11.08
CA SER A 206 10.32 -24.70 11.25
C SER A 206 11.21 -23.46 11.35
N VAL A 207 12.31 -23.59 12.10
CA VAL A 207 13.33 -22.55 12.23
C VAL A 207 14.69 -23.15 11.95
N ARG A 208 15.37 -22.63 10.92
CA ARG A 208 16.70 -23.10 10.52
C ARG A 208 17.70 -21.94 10.51
N GLN A 209 18.94 -22.27 10.86
CA GLN A 209 20.07 -21.38 10.69
C GLN A 209 20.56 -21.47 9.25
N GLU A 210 20.74 -20.33 8.61
CA GLU A 210 21.31 -20.22 7.27
C GLU A 210 22.54 -19.32 7.33
N LYS A 211 23.72 -19.93 7.06
CA LYS A 211 25.02 -19.24 7.16
C LYS A 211 25.39 -18.49 5.89
N LYS A 212 24.84 -18.86 4.73
CA LYS A 212 24.99 -18.14 3.45
C LYS A 212 23.78 -18.46 2.57
N VAL A 213 23.18 -17.45 1.96
CA VAL A 213 22.31 -17.71 0.82
C VAL A 213 23.20 -17.99 -0.38
N LYS A 214 23.17 -19.22 -0.91
CA LYS A 214 23.75 -19.47 -2.22
C LYS A 214 22.95 -18.70 -3.27
N THR A 215 23.60 -18.16 -4.29
CA THR A 215 22.95 -17.38 -5.37
C THR A 215 21.79 -18.14 -6.01
N GLU A 216 21.86 -19.48 -6.07
CA GLU A 216 20.78 -20.36 -6.54
C GLU A 216 19.53 -20.35 -5.63
N MET A 217 19.70 -20.18 -4.31
CA MET A 217 18.61 -20.01 -3.33
C MET A 217 18.03 -18.58 -3.33
N LEU A 218 18.71 -17.61 -3.94
CA LEU A 218 18.22 -16.22 -4.05
C LEU A 218 17.21 -16.05 -5.20
N ILE A 219 17.34 -16.87 -6.24
CA ILE A 219 16.54 -16.79 -7.47
C ILE A 219 15.19 -17.51 -7.31
N THR A 220 15.12 -18.50 -6.43
CA THR A 220 13.94 -19.33 -6.21
C THR A 220 13.22 -18.96 -4.90
N GLU A 221 12.26 -18.04 -5.02
CA GLU A 221 11.04 -18.01 -4.18
C GLU A 221 11.13 -17.60 -2.70
N ASN A 222 12.20 -16.96 -2.23
CA ASN A 222 12.36 -16.67 -0.81
C ASN A 222 11.92 -15.24 -0.43
N ALA A 223 11.17 -15.09 0.68
CA ALA A 223 10.81 -13.78 1.21
C ALA A 223 11.88 -13.29 2.19
N TYR A 224 12.63 -12.25 1.82
CA TYR A 224 13.61 -11.66 2.72
C TYR A 224 12.97 -10.56 3.56
N LEU A 225 13.39 -10.42 4.82
CA LEU A 225 13.21 -9.29 5.73
C LEU A 225 14.54 -9.05 6.45
N ALA A 226 15.65 -9.19 5.73
CA ALA A 226 17.00 -9.15 6.27
C ALA A 226 17.81 -8.02 5.64
N THR A 227 18.87 -7.64 6.32
CA THR A 227 19.90 -6.72 5.82
C THR A 227 21.19 -7.46 5.51
N SER A 228 21.43 -8.59 6.19
CA SER A 228 22.63 -9.40 6.08
C SER A 228 22.40 -10.71 5.35
N THR A 229 23.23 -11.04 4.37
CA THR A 229 23.24 -12.35 3.71
C THR A 229 24.05 -13.41 4.49
N LYS A 230 24.82 -12.98 5.51
CA LYS A 230 25.78 -13.83 6.23
C LYS A 230 25.22 -14.51 7.47
N SER A 231 24.08 -14.05 7.99
CA SER A 231 23.56 -14.49 9.29
C SER A 231 22.04 -14.46 9.28
N LEU A 232 21.46 -15.47 8.63
CA LEU A 232 20.02 -15.54 8.38
C LEU A 232 19.34 -16.60 9.22
N ILE A 233 18.17 -16.23 9.73
CA ILE A 233 17.23 -17.17 10.35
C ILE A 233 16.11 -17.38 9.34
N ARG A 234 15.91 -18.63 8.94
CA ARG A 234 14.82 -19.05 8.06
C ARG A 234 13.64 -19.50 8.92
N LEU A 235 12.48 -18.88 8.72
CA LEU A 235 11.20 -19.32 9.29
C LEU A 235 10.34 -19.89 8.18
N THR A 236 9.84 -21.11 8.39
CA THR A 236 8.72 -21.64 7.61
C THR A 236 7.46 -21.37 8.40
N ILE A 237 6.46 -20.76 7.77
CA ILE A 237 5.24 -20.30 8.43
C ILE A 237 4.04 -21.00 7.78
N LYS A 238 3.12 -21.52 8.59
CA LYS A 238 1.90 -22.16 8.13
C LYS A 238 1.07 -21.20 7.29
N GLY A 239 0.64 -21.64 6.12
CA GLY A 239 -0.11 -20.83 5.18
C GLY A 239 0.74 -19.83 4.38
N PHE A 240 2.06 -19.83 4.55
CA PHE A 240 2.98 -19.12 3.66
C PHE A 240 3.66 -20.10 2.71
N HIS A 241 3.45 -19.93 1.41
CA HIS A 241 4.12 -20.72 0.37
C HIS A 241 5.64 -20.47 0.32
N LYS A 242 6.10 -19.32 0.84
CA LYS A 242 7.49 -18.87 0.76
C LYS A 242 8.09 -18.67 2.15
N PRO A 243 9.28 -19.23 2.46
CA PRO A 243 9.91 -19.05 3.76
C PRO A 243 10.41 -17.61 3.95
N LEU A 244 10.46 -17.19 5.21
CA LEU A 244 10.85 -15.85 5.63
C LEU A 244 12.28 -15.84 6.19
N TYR A 245 13.11 -14.93 5.71
CA TYR A 245 14.49 -14.79 6.16
C TYR A 245 14.70 -13.47 6.90
N PHE A 246 15.29 -13.50 8.08
CA PHE A 246 15.59 -12.28 8.84
C PHE A 246 16.95 -12.37 9.55
N SER A 247 17.54 -11.21 9.86
CA SER A 247 18.92 -11.09 10.36
C SER A 247 19.00 -10.19 11.62
N PRO A 248 18.61 -10.69 12.80
CA PRO A 248 18.74 -9.95 14.06
C PRO A 248 20.21 -9.90 14.50
N LYS A 249 20.64 -8.79 15.10
CA LYS A 249 21.98 -8.64 15.70
C LYS A 249 22.25 -9.72 16.77
N LYS A 250 21.27 -10.04 17.63
CA LYS A 250 21.35 -11.12 18.63
C LYS A 250 20.89 -12.45 18.02
N TYR A 251 21.60 -12.90 16.98
CA TYR A 251 21.25 -14.06 16.17
C TYR A 251 21.03 -15.36 16.97
N SER A 252 22.03 -15.76 17.75
CA SER A 252 22.04 -17.02 18.51
C SER A 252 20.93 -17.04 19.56
N ALA A 253 20.77 -15.94 20.31
CA ALA A 253 19.74 -15.79 21.32
C ALA A 253 18.33 -15.92 20.72
N PHE A 254 18.07 -15.25 19.58
CA PHE A 254 16.79 -15.36 18.87
C PHE A 254 16.48 -16.80 18.46
N LEU A 255 17.46 -17.46 17.85
CA LEU A 255 17.29 -18.81 17.33
C LEU A 255 17.09 -19.84 18.46
N MET A 256 17.84 -19.72 19.56
CA MET A 256 17.69 -20.56 20.75
C MET A 256 16.32 -20.36 21.39
N TYR A 257 15.90 -19.10 21.57
CA TYR A 257 14.63 -18.75 22.19
C TYR A 257 13.44 -19.34 21.41
N ILE A 258 13.39 -19.15 20.07
CA ILE A 258 12.28 -19.70 19.26
C ILE A 258 12.22 -21.24 19.39
N ARG A 259 13.36 -21.92 19.43
CA ARG A 259 13.41 -23.37 19.58
C ARG A 259 12.85 -23.83 20.93
N ILE A 260 13.19 -23.15 22.02
CA ILE A 260 12.72 -23.45 23.37
C ILE A 260 11.21 -23.24 23.48
N VAL A 261 10.70 -22.07 23.09
CA VAL A 261 9.26 -21.77 23.21
C VAL A 261 8.43 -22.74 22.37
N ARG A 262 8.92 -23.12 21.19
CA ARG A 262 8.23 -24.11 20.34
C ARG A 262 8.24 -25.52 20.93
N SER A 263 9.35 -25.96 21.54
CA SER A 263 9.41 -27.28 22.15
C SER A 263 8.48 -27.38 23.36
N GLN A 264 8.39 -26.31 24.16
CA GLN A 264 7.46 -26.22 25.28
C GLN A 264 6.00 -26.28 24.81
N ARG A 265 5.62 -25.54 23.76
CA ARG A 265 4.26 -25.58 23.21
C ARG A 265 3.87 -26.93 22.62
N LYS A 266 4.81 -27.63 21.96
CA LYS A 266 4.56 -28.99 21.45
C LYS A 266 4.33 -30.02 22.55
N LYS A 267 4.84 -29.80 23.76
CA LYS A 267 4.59 -30.68 24.91
C LYS A 267 3.27 -30.40 25.62
N ALA A 268 2.69 -29.22 25.41
CA ALA A 268 1.47 -28.76 26.06
C ALA A 268 0.21 -28.93 25.18
N ALA A 269 0.37 -29.39 23.94
CA ALA A 269 -0.69 -29.67 22.98
C ALA A 269 -0.73 -31.18 22.70
#